data_AF-A0A673VIA1-F1
#
_entry.id   AF-A0A673VIA1-F1
#
_cell.length_a   1.000
_cell.length_b   1.000
_cell.length_c   1.000
_cell.angle_alpha   90.00
_cell.angle_beta   90.00
_cell.angle_gamma   90.00
#
_symmetry.space_group_name_H-M   'P 1'
#
loop_
_entity.id
_entity.type
_entity.pdbx_description
1 polymer ?
#
loop_
_entity_poly.entity_id
_entity_poly.type
_entity_poly.pdbx_seq_one_letter_code
_entity_poly.pdbx_strand_id
1 'polypeptide(L)'
;MVGSYILWLALASCILTLTATEQQGDRNLTNSRSNDPCQNYVRLDEPSRSTENTKQGSLCDSNKSGWYRFVGDGGTRMPETCVPIHRCQTDAPMWLNGTHPTLGEGTVTRTACAHWSDNCCLWKSQVLVKACPGQFYVYQLEGTSNCNLRYCTDPSTAEERCENTCRPEEECRFLNGTWDCFCRQDLNISDVHSLQPQLDCGAREIKVSLDKCILGSLGFGDEVIAYLHDGNCSSTVQRQERNWMSVTSPTQARACGNILERNGTHAIYKNTLSLANAFIIRDTILNINFQCAYPLDMKVSLQTVLHPIVSSLNVSMDGAGEFTVRMALFQDSNYTSPYEGATAVLGVESMLYVGAILERGDISQFNLLLRNCYATPTKDKTDPVKYFIIKNSCPNQRDSTISVEENGVSSESRFSVQMFMFAGNYDLVFLHCEIHLCDSLNEQCQPSCSRSHLRSEVVAINPAQVLDLGPITRKDAPSLGVMNGTPSIAGFLVAWPMLLLPVLLAGLF
;
A
#
# COMPACT_ATOMS: atom_id res chain seq x y z
N MET A 1 33.35 44.88 -52.37
CA MET A 1 32.60 44.73 -53.64
C MET A 1 31.68 43.54 -53.49
N VAL A 2 30.35 43.79 -53.61
CA VAL A 2 29.26 42.83 -53.96
C VAL A 2 29.07 41.65 -52.98
N GLY A 3 27.89 41.27 -52.48
CA GLY A 3 26.50 41.69 -52.69
C GLY A 3 25.58 40.69 -51.95
N SER A 4 24.54 41.22 -51.30
CA SER A 4 23.16 40.72 -51.17
C SER A 4 22.84 39.23 -51.45
N TYR A 5 22.23 38.49 -50.49
CA TYR A 5 20.76 38.23 -50.38
C TYR A 5 20.37 36.96 -49.55
N ILE A 6 19.32 37.14 -48.71
CA ILE A 6 18.20 36.22 -48.35
C ILE A 6 18.39 35.20 -47.20
N LEU A 7 17.90 35.55 -46.00
CA LEU A 7 16.68 35.11 -45.26
C LEU A 7 16.86 33.75 -44.52
N TRP A 8 16.41 33.51 -43.28
CA TRP A 8 15.21 33.93 -42.55
C TRP A 8 15.50 33.91 -41.03
N LEU A 9 15.03 34.90 -40.26
CA LEU A 9 14.67 34.72 -38.85
C LEU A 9 13.50 35.65 -38.51
N ALA A 10 12.60 35.11 -37.70
CA ALA A 10 11.22 35.51 -37.52
C ALA A 10 11.02 36.94 -36.97
N LEU A 11 10.01 37.60 -37.51
CA LEU A 11 9.44 38.84 -36.99
C LEU A 11 8.61 38.56 -35.73
N ALA A 12 9.07 39.08 -34.60
CA ALA A 12 8.21 39.50 -33.51
C ALA A 12 8.15 41.03 -33.53
N SER A 13 6.96 41.60 -33.68
CA SER A 13 6.64 42.99 -33.33
C SER A 13 5.14 43.05 -33.05
N CYS A 14 4.73 43.35 -31.81
CA CYS A 14 4.59 44.69 -31.23
C CYS A 14 3.34 45.38 -31.79
N ILE A 15 2.38 45.78 -30.95
CA ILE A 15 1.96 47.19 -30.66
C ILE A 15 0.49 47.10 -30.23
N LEU A 16 -0.13 47.84 -29.31
CA LEU A 16 0.13 48.92 -28.32
C LEU A 16 -1.22 49.00 -27.54
N THR A 17 -1.41 49.51 -26.33
CA THR A 17 -1.09 50.83 -25.73
C THR A 17 -1.70 50.79 -24.30
N LEU A 18 -0.97 51.14 -23.22
CA LEU A 18 -0.95 52.47 -22.54
C LEU A 18 -2.30 52.83 -21.89
N THR A 19 -2.48 53.19 -20.61
CA THR A 19 -1.71 53.90 -19.55
C THR A 19 -2.55 53.74 -18.25
N ALA A 20 -2.06 53.83 -17.00
CA ALA A 20 -1.37 54.97 -16.41
C ALA A 20 -0.53 54.61 -15.16
N THR A 21 0.43 55.50 -14.96
CA THR A 21 1.52 55.64 -13.98
C THR A 21 1.14 55.79 -12.51
N GLU A 22 1.99 55.16 -11.67
CA GLU A 22 2.66 55.65 -10.44
C GLU A 22 2.05 56.78 -9.61
N GLN A 23 1.96 56.56 -8.29
CA GLN A 23 2.82 57.30 -7.35
C GLN A 23 2.92 56.61 -5.99
N GLN A 24 4.16 56.27 -5.62
CA GLN A 24 4.57 55.87 -4.28
C GLN A 24 4.52 57.08 -3.35
N GLY A 25 3.59 57.06 -2.39
CA GLY A 25 3.43 58.05 -1.34
C GLY A 25 3.54 57.38 0.03
N ASP A 26 4.77 57.34 0.53
CA ASP A 26 5.09 56.91 1.89
C ASP A 26 4.65 58.03 2.88
N ARG A 27 3.56 57.81 3.63
CA ARG A 27 3.18 58.61 4.80
C ARG A 27 2.50 57.75 5.86
N ASN A 28 3.28 57.46 6.90
CA ASN A 28 2.92 57.39 8.30
C ASN A 28 1.75 56.46 8.69
N LEU A 29 2.14 55.26 9.10
CA LEU A 29 1.56 54.53 10.22
C LEU A 29 1.40 55.46 11.43
N THR A 30 0.26 56.13 11.50
CA THR A 30 -0.33 56.52 12.77
C THR A 30 -1.25 55.38 13.17
N ASN A 31 -0.80 54.68 14.21
CA ASN A 31 -1.52 53.71 15.01
C ASN A 31 -2.84 54.31 15.54
N SER A 32 -3.85 54.40 14.67
CA SER A 32 -5.23 54.29 15.08
C SER A 32 -5.47 52.79 15.22
N ARG A 33 -5.76 52.31 16.44
CA ARG A 33 -6.50 51.06 16.58
C ARG A 33 -7.79 51.25 15.80
N SER A 34 -7.79 50.81 14.54
CA SER A 34 -9.00 50.74 13.74
C SER A 34 -9.89 49.75 14.47
N ASN A 35 -10.88 50.26 15.21
CA ASN A 35 -11.97 49.47 15.76
C ASN A 35 -12.89 49.02 14.62
N ASP A 36 -12.31 48.43 13.56
CA ASP A 36 -13.07 47.83 12.49
C ASP A 36 -13.75 46.59 13.07
N PRO A 37 -15.09 46.53 13.09
CA PRO A 37 -15.80 45.37 13.60
C PRO A 37 -15.56 44.11 12.75
N CYS A 38 -14.96 44.21 11.56
CA CYS A 38 -14.49 43.07 10.79
C CYS A 38 -13.20 42.43 11.33
N GLN A 39 -12.48 43.14 12.22
CA GLN A 39 -11.24 42.66 12.86
C GLN A 39 -11.40 42.47 14.37
N ASN A 40 -12.41 43.08 14.99
CA ASN A 40 -12.66 43.01 16.42
C ASN A 40 -14.15 42.71 16.71
N TYR A 41 -14.45 41.43 16.94
CA TYR A 41 -15.80 40.93 17.21
C TYR A 41 -15.74 39.67 18.08
N VAL A 42 -16.88 39.33 18.70
CA VAL A 42 -17.07 38.09 19.44
C VAL A 42 -17.70 37.03 18.53
N ARG A 43 -17.11 35.84 18.49
CA ARG A 43 -17.70 34.70 17.75
C ARG A 43 -18.89 34.13 18.53
N LEU A 44 -20.04 34.00 17.89
CA LEU A 44 -21.21 33.29 18.39
C LEU A 44 -21.31 31.95 17.66
N ASP A 45 -20.76 30.92 18.29
CA ASP A 45 -20.75 29.54 17.83
C ASP A 45 -21.72 28.70 18.67
N GLU A 46 -23.01 28.88 18.40
CA GLU A 46 -24.06 28.22 19.17
C GLU A 46 -25.03 27.54 18.18
N PRO A 47 -24.84 26.24 17.88
CA PRO A 47 -25.66 25.52 16.90
C PRO A 47 -27.16 25.57 17.18
N SER A 48 -27.54 25.79 18.44
CA SER A 48 -28.95 25.93 18.80
C SER A 48 -29.64 27.19 18.29
N ARG A 49 -28.91 28.13 17.68
CA ARG A 49 -29.45 29.33 17.02
C ARG A 49 -30.09 29.05 15.65
N SER A 50 -29.90 27.86 15.09
CA SER A 50 -30.51 27.46 13.82
C SER A 50 -32.03 27.56 13.84
N THR A 51 -32.62 28.09 12.77
CA THR A 51 -34.08 28.09 12.56
C THR A 51 -34.68 26.69 12.37
N GLU A 52 -33.86 25.65 12.13
CA GLU A 52 -34.30 24.25 12.11
C GLU A 52 -34.40 23.65 13.53
N ASN A 53 -33.81 24.29 14.54
CA ASN A 53 -33.84 23.77 15.90
C ASN A 53 -35.22 23.95 16.54
N THR A 54 -35.84 22.83 16.92
CA THR A 54 -37.19 22.73 17.52
C THR A 54 -37.16 22.28 18.99
N LYS A 55 -35.98 22.19 19.63
CA LYS A 55 -35.87 21.73 21.02
C LYS A 55 -36.58 22.68 21.98
N GLN A 56 -37.25 22.09 22.97
CA GLN A 56 -37.93 22.83 24.03
C GLN A 56 -36.92 23.37 25.05
N GLY A 57 -37.14 24.62 25.48
CA GLY A 57 -36.27 25.39 26.38
C GLY A 57 -36.09 26.81 25.85
N SER A 58 -36.31 27.82 26.69
CA SER A 58 -36.23 29.23 26.29
C SER A 58 -34.86 29.81 26.66
N LEU A 59 -33.96 29.84 25.68
CA LEU A 59 -32.73 30.64 25.76
C LEU A 59 -33.02 32.05 25.27
N CYS A 60 -32.29 33.02 25.82
CA CYS A 60 -32.48 34.43 25.49
C CYS A 60 -31.16 35.19 25.35
N ASP A 61 -31.20 36.28 24.60
CA ASP A 61 -30.04 37.13 24.31
C ASP A 61 -30.03 38.45 25.11
N SER A 62 -30.56 38.44 26.33
CA SER A 62 -30.61 39.62 27.21
C SER A 62 -29.22 40.16 27.58
N ASN A 63 -28.16 39.36 27.43
CA ASN A 63 -26.78 39.70 27.77
C ASN A 63 -25.92 40.16 26.59
N LYS A 64 -26.49 40.33 25.38
CA LYS A 64 -25.71 40.73 24.20
C LYS A 64 -25.37 42.21 24.24
N SER A 65 -24.12 42.55 23.95
CA SER A 65 -23.65 43.94 23.87
C SER A 65 -22.34 43.99 23.09
N GLY A 66 -22.40 44.51 21.86
CA GLY A 66 -21.23 44.73 21.02
C GLY A 66 -21.30 44.02 19.68
N TRP A 67 -20.14 43.88 19.01
CA TRP A 67 -20.02 43.27 17.69
C TRP A 67 -19.86 41.75 17.78
N TYR A 68 -20.70 41.04 17.04
CA TYR A 68 -20.73 39.59 16.99
C TYR A 68 -20.66 39.07 15.56
N ARG A 69 -20.05 37.89 15.38
CA ARG A 69 -20.10 37.12 14.14
C ARG A 69 -20.73 35.77 14.43
N PHE A 70 -21.82 35.43 13.74
CA PHE A 70 -22.37 34.07 13.78
C PHE A 70 -21.45 33.13 13.00
N VAL A 71 -21.15 31.97 13.59
CA VAL A 71 -20.29 30.94 13.01
C VAL A 71 -20.82 29.55 13.40
N GLY A 72 -20.32 28.52 12.73
CA GLY A 72 -20.62 27.12 13.04
C GLY A 72 -21.93 26.61 12.47
N ASP A 73 -22.30 25.40 12.88
CA ASP A 73 -23.32 24.55 12.26
C ASP A 73 -24.75 25.12 12.34
N GLY A 74 -24.96 26.12 13.20
CA GLY A 74 -26.24 26.80 13.36
C GLY A 74 -26.58 27.74 12.20
N GLY A 75 -25.60 28.09 11.36
CA GLY A 75 -25.72 29.13 10.33
C GLY A 75 -24.83 30.34 10.63
N THR A 76 -24.39 31.05 9.59
CA THR A 76 -23.38 32.12 9.67
C THR A 76 -23.96 33.53 9.56
N ARG A 77 -25.26 33.66 9.32
CA ARG A 77 -26.00 34.94 9.28
C ARG A 77 -27.42 34.82 9.81
N MET A 78 -28.03 35.94 10.20
CA MET A 78 -29.44 35.97 10.55
C MET A 78 -30.32 35.69 9.32
N PRO A 79 -31.50 35.06 9.47
CA PRO A 79 -32.46 34.91 8.38
C PRO A 79 -33.08 36.27 8.01
N GLU A 80 -33.31 36.50 6.71
CA GLU A 80 -33.96 37.72 6.18
C GLU A 80 -35.50 37.59 6.10
N THR A 81 -36.03 36.44 6.51
CA THR A 81 -37.46 36.11 6.46
C THR A 81 -37.98 35.76 7.84
N CYS A 82 -39.28 35.94 8.03
CA CYS A 82 -39.95 35.66 9.30
C CYS A 82 -39.81 34.18 9.70
N VAL A 83 -39.27 33.95 10.90
CA VAL A 83 -39.05 32.61 11.46
C VAL A 83 -40.29 32.18 12.26
N PRO A 84 -40.83 30.96 12.08
CA PRO A 84 -41.94 30.44 12.89
C PRO A 84 -41.63 30.42 14.39
N ILE A 85 -42.63 30.62 15.25
CA ILE A 85 -42.47 30.54 16.72
C ILE A 85 -41.87 29.20 17.18
N HIS A 86 -41.25 29.20 18.37
CA HIS A 86 -40.57 28.02 18.93
C HIS A 86 -39.50 27.44 18.00
N ARG A 87 -38.61 28.30 17.53
CA ARG A 87 -37.40 27.94 16.76
C ARG A 87 -36.17 28.55 17.41
N CYS A 88 -35.00 28.07 17.02
CA CYS A 88 -33.71 28.52 17.54
C CYS A 88 -33.60 28.47 19.09
N GLN A 89 -34.29 27.49 19.69
CA GLN A 89 -34.34 27.25 21.13
C GLN A 89 -34.79 28.51 21.92
N THR A 90 -35.81 29.21 21.40
CA THR A 90 -36.45 30.35 22.05
C THR A 90 -37.94 30.38 21.68
N ASP A 91 -38.74 31.09 22.47
CA ASP A 91 -40.19 31.21 22.25
C ASP A 91 -40.51 32.21 21.11
N ALA A 92 -39.83 33.36 21.09
CA ALA A 92 -40.00 34.43 20.12
C ALA A 92 -38.71 34.63 19.29
N PRO A 93 -38.53 33.87 18.19
CA PRO A 93 -37.32 33.92 17.38
C PRO A 93 -37.16 35.28 16.68
N MET A 94 -35.93 35.80 16.68
CA MET A 94 -35.59 37.05 16.00
C MET A 94 -34.92 36.82 14.65
N TRP A 95 -35.37 37.59 13.65
CA TRP A 95 -34.89 37.59 12.27
C TRP A 95 -34.59 39.01 11.80
N LEU A 96 -33.83 39.17 10.71
CA LEU A 96 -33.42 40.47 10.19
C LEU A 96 -34.44 40.98 9.16
N ASN A 97 -35.11 42.08 9.46
CA ASN A 97 -36.01 42.73 8.52
C ASN A 97 -35.23 43.66 7.58
N GLY A 98 -34.99 43.15 6.37
CA GLY A 98 -34.21 43.79 5.31
C GLY A 98 -33.05 42.92 4.86
N THR A 99 -32.48 43.24 3.70
CA THR A 99 -31.35 42.49 3.14
C THR A 99 -30.03 42.83 3.83
N HIS A 100 -29.13 41.86 3.93
CA HIS A 100 -27.76 42.07 4.38
C HIS A 100 -27.02 43.06 3.45
N PRO A 101 -26.10 43.88 3.97
CA PRO A 101 -25.32 44.81 3.16
C PRO A 101 -24.41 44.10 2.16
N THR A 102 -24.00 44.82 1.13
CA THR A 102 -22.95 44.36 0.19
C THR A 102 -21.56 44.85 0.61
N LEU A 103 -20.51 44.20 0.11
CA LEU A 103 -19.13 44.61 0.42
C LEU A 103 -18.87 46.03 -0.11
N GLY A 104 -18.44 46.94 0.77
CA GLY A 104 -18.20 48.35 0.43
C GLY A 104 -19.34 49.31 0.82
N GLU A 105 -20.52 48.81 1.20
CA GLU A 105 -21.65 49.62 1.68
C GLU A 105 -21.40 50.22 3.08
N GLY A 106 -20.38 49.72 3.79
CA GLY A 106 -20.06 50.14 5.15
C GLY A 106 -20.98 49.50 6.19
N THR A 107 -21.11 50.17 7.33
CA THR A 107 -22.01 49.73 8.40
C THR A 107 -23.41 50.27 8.15
N VAL A 108 -24.39 49.37 8.03
CA VAL A 108 -25.79 49.73 7.76
C VAL A 108 -26.68 49.42 8.95
N THR A 109 -27.71 50.26 9.17
CA THR A 109 -28.73 50.00 10.18
C THR A 109 -29.84 49.12 9.60
N ARG A 110 -30.23 48.09 10.35
CA ARG A 110 -31.36 47.20 10.06
C ARG A 110 -32.22 47.04 11.32
N THR A 111 -33.39 46.42 11.14
CA THR A 111 -34.30 46.11 12.26
C THR A 111 -34.32 44.60 12.46
N ALA A 112 -34.00 44.12 13.65
CA ALA A 112 -34.27 42.75 14.04
C ALA A 112 -35.69 42.65 14.61
N CYS A 113 -36.49 41.74 14.07
CA CYS A 113 -37.91 41.53 14.39
C CYS A 113 -38.10 40.21 15.12
N ALA A 114 -38.86 40.19 16.21
CA ALA A 114 -39.24 38.97 16.91
C ALA A 114 -40.66 38.54 16.53
N HIS A 115 -40.82 37.27 16.16
CA HIS A 115 -42.13 36.71 15.82
C HIS A 115 -42.83 36.16 17.08
N TRP A 116 -44.06 36.62 17.34
CA TRP A 116 -44.93 36.05 18.36
C TRP A 116 -46.40 36.30 18.05
N SER A 117 -47.28 35.35 18.41
CA SER A 117 -48.75 35.47 18.25
C SER A 117 -49.17 35.90 16.84
N ASP A 118 -48.62 35.24 15.81
CA ASP A 118 -48.84 35.52 14.38
C ASP A 118 -48.42 36.92 13.90
N ASN A 119 -47.74 37.70 14.75
CA ASN A 119 -47.11 38.95 14.35
C ASN A 119 -45.60 38.75 14.18
N CYS A 120 -45.16 38.72 12.92
CA CYS A 120 -43.75 38.53 12.54
C CYS A 120 -42.79 39.59 13.07
N CYS A 121 -43.26 40.74 13.55
CA CYS A 121 -42.42 41.78 14.12
C CYS A 121 -43.09 42.44 15.34
N LEU A 122 -43.52 41.62 16.31
CA LEU A 122 -44.15 42.12 17.53
C LEU A 122 -43.18 42.96 18.36
N TRP A 123 -41.95 42.46 18.55
CA TRP A 123 -40.86 43.21 19.16
C TRP A 123 -39.80 43.53 18.11
N LYS A 124 -39.13 44.67 18.29
CA LYS A 124 -38.11 45.16 17.37
C LYS A 124 -36.91 45.71 18.12
N SER A 125 -35.73 45.48 17.55
CA SER A 125 -34.47 46.08 17.99
C SER A 125 -33.72 46.62 16.79
N GLN A 126 -33.06 47.75 16.93
CA GLN A 126 -32.10 48.18 15.90
C GLN A 126 -30.84 47.33 16.00
N VAL A 127 -30.27 46.98 14.85
CA VAL A 127 -29.01 46.25 14.73
C VAL A 127 -28.17 46.90 13.65
N LEU A 128 -26.86 47.07 13.90
CA LEU A 128 -25.93 47.50 12.85
C LEU A 128 -25.30 46.27 12.22
N VAL A 129 -25.20 46.25 10.90
CA VAL A 129 -24.66 45.12 10.14
C VAL A 129 -23.57 45.63 9.20
N LYS A 130 -22.44 44.93 9.12
CA LYS A 130 -21.36 45.24 8.16
C LYS A 130 -20.95 43.97 7.42
N ALA A 131 -20.82 44.07 6.10
CA ALA A 131 -20.22 43.03 5.26
C ALA A 131 -18.69 43.13 5.33
N CYS A 132 -18.02 42.00 5.58
CA CYS A 132 -16.58 41.94 5.78
C CYS A 132 -15.87 41.18 4.64
N PRO A 133 -14.60 41.50 4.35
CA PRO A 133 -13.77 40.67 3.48
C PRO A 133 -13.73 39.23 3.99
N GLY A 134 -13.85 38.24 3.10
CA GLY A 134 -14.01 36.82 3.49
C GLY A 134 -15.46 36.34 3.56
N GLN A 135 -16.40 37.07 2.95
CA GLN A 135 -17.80 36.68 2.76
C GLN A 135 -18.58 36.39 4.06
N PHE A 136 -18.32 37.16 5.12
CA PHE A 136 -19.07 37.06 6.37
C PHE A 136 -19.62 38.41 6.84
N TYR A 137 -20.56 38.33 7.79
CA TYR A 137 -21.22 39.49 8.38
C TYR A 137 -20.89 39.63 9.86
N VAL A 138 -20.80 40.87 10.31
CA VAL A 138 -20.73 41.21 11.74
C VAL A 138 -21.93 42.06 12.12
N TYR A 139 -22.46 41.82 13.32
CA TYR A 139 -23.68 42.40 13.83
C TYR A 139 -23.40 43.10 15.16
N GLN A 140 -23.73 44.37 15.27
CA GLN A 140 -23.78 45.03 16.57
C GLN A 140 -25.12 44.70 17.21
N LEU A 141 -25.09 43.82 18.21
CA LEU A 141 -26.27 43.32 18.91
C LEU A 141 -26.36 43.95 20.30
N GLU A 142 -27.60 44.18 20.72
CA GLU A 142 -27.94 44.64 22.07
C GLU A 142 -28.80 43.60 22.78
N GLY A 143 -28.89 43.74 24.11
CA GLY A 143 -29.63 42.83 24.95
C GLY A 143 -31.12 42.85 24.61
N THR A 144 -31.73 41.68 24.43
CA THR A 144 -33.16 41.60 24.16
C THR A 144 -34.00 42.05 25.37
N SER A 145 -35.14 42.69 25.11
CA SER A 145 -35.98 43.30 26.17
C SER A 145 -36.73 42.30 27.05
N ASN A 146 -36.90 41.06 26.59
CA ASN A 146 -37.56 39.98 27.33
C ASN A 146 -36.75 38.69 27.16
N CYS A 147 -36.73 37.82 28.17
CA CYS A 147 -35.99 36.55 28.13
C CYS A 147 -36.72 35.42 27.36
N ASN A 148 -37.46 35.79 26.33
CA ASN A 148 -38.10 34.88 25.37
C ASN A 148 -37.64 35.16 23.93
N LEU A 149 -36.67 36.08 23.75
CA LEU A 149 -36.19 36.53 22.44
C LEU A 149 -34.73 36.15 22.26
N ARG A 150 -34.41 35.62 21.09
CA ARG A 150 -33.05 35.23 20.69
C ARG A 150 -32.82 35.48 19.20
N TYR A 151 -31.63 35.97 18.85
CA TYR A 151 -31.20 36.13 17.45
C TYR A 151 -30.93 34.77 16.83
N CYS A 152 -31.75 34.38 15.84
CA CYS A 152 -31.60 33.11 15.13
C CYS A 152 -30.63 33.24 13.94
N THR A 153 -30.20 32.10 13.42
CA THR A 153 -29.31 31.97 12.27
C THR A 153 -29.95 31.13 11.17
N ASP A 154 -29.71 31.51 9.91
CA ASP A 154 -30.15 30.80 8.71
C ASP A 154 -29.24 29.60 8.47
N PRO A 155 -29.74 28.36 8.63
CA PRO A 155 -28.87 27.20 8.63
C PRO A 155 -28.48 26.76 7.21
N SER A 156 -29.10 27.33 6.16
CA SER A 156 -28.64 27.18 4.77
C SER A 156 -27.28 27.85 4.51
N THR A 157 -26.82 28.68 5.44
CA THR A 157 -25.56 29.45 5.35
C THR A 157 -24.43 28.85 6.18
N ALA A 158 -24.65 27.71 6.83
CA ALA A 158 -23.58 26.97 7.48
C ALA A 158 -22.65 26.38 6.41
N GLU A 159 -21.35 26.66 6.49
CA GLU A 159 -20.35 25.99 5.66
C GLU A 159 -20.23 24.53 6.12
N GLU A 160 -20.39 23.59 5.18
CA GLU A 160 -20.17 22.13 5.28
C GLU A 160 -20.82 21.41 6.48
N ARG A 161 -22.09 21.04 6.33
CA ARG A 161 -22.88 20.30 7.32
C ARG A 161 -22.47 18.82 7.50
N CYS A 162 -21.82 18.20 6.51
CA CYS A 162 -21.31 16.83 6.63
C CYS A 162 -19.80 16.90 6.92
N GLU A 163 -19.30 16.13 7.90
CA GLU A 163 -17.89 16.09 8.32
C GLU A 163 -16.94 15.75 7.16
N ASN A 164 -17.47 15.18 6.06
CA ASN A 164 -16.81 14.96 4.78
C ASN A 164 -17.70 15.46 3.62
N THR A 165 -17.08 15.88 2.53
CA THR A 165 -17.77 16.18 1.26
C THR A 165 -18.43 14.90 0.72
N CYS A 166 -19.76 14.88 0.63
CA CYS A 166 -20.49 13.74 0.07
C CYS A 166 -20.14 13.53 -1.41
N ARG A 167 -20.22 12.26 -1.87
CA ARG A 167 -20.00 11.95 -3.29
C ARG A 167 -21.13 12.50 -4.17
N PRO A 168 -20.92 12.64 -5.50
CA PRO A 168 -21.97 13.09 -6.42
C PRO A 168 -23.26 12.26 -6.38
N GLU A 169 -23.14 10.97 -6.06
CA GLU A 169 -24.24 10.01 -5.93
C GLU A 169 -24.95 10.09 -4.57
N GLU A 170 -24.40 10.87 -3.64
CA GLU A 170 -24.89 11.04 -2.29
C GLU A 170 -25.45 12.47 -2.09
N GLU A 171 -26.32 12.61 -1.11
CA GLU A 171 -26.80 13.89 -0.62
C GLU A 171 -26.68 13.95 0.90
N CYS A 172 -26.21 15.10 1.38
CA CYS A 172 -26.05 15.37 2.81
C CYS A 172 -27.45 15.60 3.40
N ARG A 173 -27.91 14.68 4.27
CA ARG A 173 -29.21 14.79 4.95
C ARG A 173 -29.02 14.77 6.46
N PHE A 174 -29.89 15.49 7.17
CA PHE A 174 -29.98 15.42 8.62
C PHE A 174 -30.98 14.36 9.04
N LEU A 175 -30.49 13.25 9.59
CA LEU A 175 -31.32 12.15 10.09
C LEU A 175 -30.84 11.75 11.49
N ASN A 176 -31.78 11.56 12.42
CA ASN A 176 -31.51 11.12 13.81
C ASN A 176 -30.51 11.98 14.60
N GLY A 177 -30.40 13.29 14.30
CA GLY A 177 -29.54 14.19 15.07
C GLY A 177 -28.11 14.31 14.55
N THR A 178 -27.78 13.69 13.42
CA THR A 178 -26.45 13.75 12.78
C THR A 178 -26.61 14.04 11.28
N TRP A 179 -25.71 14.86 10.74
CA TRP A 179 -25.59 15.06 9.29
C TRP A 179 -24.70 13.95 8.72
N ASP A 180 -25.18 13.28 7.69
CA ASP A 180 -24.42 12.21 7.02
C ASP A 180 -24.79 12.15 5.53
N CYS A 181 -23.98 11.45 4.76
CA CYS A 181 -24.14 11.27 3.32
C CYS A 181 -25.01 10.04 3.04
N PHE A 182 -26.11 10.24 2.31
CA PHE A 182 -27.04 9.18 1.93
C PHE A 182 -27.21 9.12 0.42
N CYS A 183 -27.47 7.94 -0.13
CA CYS A 183 -27.72 7.80 -1.56
C CYS A 183 -28.88 8.69 -2.03
N ARG A 184 -28.64 9.41 -3.13
CA ARG A 184 -29.67 10.19 -3.82
C ARG A 184 -30.77 9.28 -4.36
N GLN A 185 -32.01 9.72 -4.25
CA GLN A 185 -33.17 8.97 -4.76
C GLN A 185 -33.43 9.22 -6.25
N ASP A 186 -32.90 10.32 -6.80
CA ASP A 186 -33.05 10.73 -8.18
C ASP A 186 -31.91 10.23 -9.10
N LEU A 187 -31.13 9.26 -8.64
CA LEU A 187 -30.12 8.60 -9.47
C LEU A 187 -30.81 7.81 -10.59
N ASN A 188 -30.46 8.14 -11.82
CA ASN A 188 -30.89 7.43 -13.02
C ASN A 188 -29.66 6.91 -13.76
N ILE A 189 -28.85 6.14 -13.06
CA ILE A 189 -27.66 5.47 -13.60
C ILE A 189 -28.10 4.09 -14.08
N SER A 190 -28.10 3.91 -15.40
CA SER A 190 -28.36 2.61 -16.05
C SER A 190 -27.10 1.98 -16.64
N ASP A 191 -25.99 2.72 -16.70
CA ASP A 191 -24.73 2.24 -17.23
C ASP A 191 -23.93 1.51 -16.15
N VAL A 192 -23.65 0.23 -16.39
CA VAL A 192 -22.87 -0.63 -15.49
C VAL A 192 -21.43 -0.14 -15.36
N HIS A 193 -20.89 0.56 -16.37
CA HIS A 193 -19.53 1.10 -16.32
C HIS A 193 -19.36 2.21 -15.28
N SER A 194 -20.45 2.82 -14.81
CA SER A 194 -20.42 3.83 -13.75
C SER A 194 -20.04 3.25 -12.38
N LEU A 195 -20.14 1.93 -12.16
CA LEU A 195 -19.90 1.31 -10.86
C LEU A 195 -18.45 1.46 -10.35
N GLN A 196 -17.47 1.68 -11.24
CA GLN A 196 -16.05 1.88 -10.95
C GLN A 196 -15.54 1.18 -9.67
N PRO A 197 -15.39 -0.16 -9.67
CA PRO A 197 -14.98 -0.91 -8.51
C PRO A 197 -13.62 -0.45 -7.95
N GLN A 198 -13.52 -0.31 -6.63
CA GLN A 198 -12.25 -0.06 -5.96
C GLN A 198 -11.58 -1.37 -5.59
N LEU A 199 -10.32 -1.53 -5.99
CA LEU A 199 -9.52 -2.72 -5.72
C LEU A 199 -8.33 -2.36 -4.83
N ASP A 200 -8.27 -2.97 -3.64
CA ASP A 200 -7.15 -2.86 -2.72
C ASP A 200 -6.42 -4.21 -2.64
N CYS A 201 -5.15 -4.20 -3.04
CA CYS A 201 -4.29 -5.37 -3.15
C CYS A 201 -3.35 -5.45 -1.94
N GLY A 202 -3.85 -5.97 -0.82
CA GLY A 202 -3.08 -6.14 0.40
C GLY A 202 -2.21 -7.41 0.41
N ALA A 203 -1.13 -7.39 1.19
CA ALA A 203 -0.19 -8.51 1.29
C ALA A 203 -0.81 -9.83 1.79
N ARG A 204 -1.93 -9.76 2.54
CA ARG A 204 -2.63 -10.94 3.09
C ARG A 204 -4.03 -11.13 2.53
N GLU A 205 -4.67 -10.05 2.11
CA GLU A 205 -6.03 -10.04 1.62
C GLU A 205 -6.19 -9.04 0.47
N ILE A 206 -7.04 -9.39 -0.49
CA ILE A 206 -7.48 -8.55 -1.59
C ILE A 206 -8.91 -8.11 -1.27
N LYS A 207 -9.15 -6.80 -1.23
CA LYS A 207 -10.48 -6.21 -0.96
C LYS A 207 -11.02 -5.57 -2.24
N VAL A 208 -12.24 -5.95 -2.62
CA VAL A 208 -12.99 -5.33 -3.72
C VAL A 208 -14.17 -4.59 -3.12
N SER A 209 -14.28 -3.29 -3.37
CA SER A 209 -15.35 -2.42 -2.86
C SER A 209 -16.19 -1.84 -4.00
N LEU A 210 -17.52 -1.85 -3.83
CA LEU A 210 -18.52 -1.39 -4.79
C LEU A 210 -19.45 -0.35 -4.17
N ASP A 211 -19.80 0.67 -4.94
CA ASP A 211 -20.66 1.75 -4.48
C ASP A 211 -22.11 1.28 -4.35
N LYS A 212 -22.66 1.36 -3.14
CA LYS A 212 -24.03 0.88 -2.86
C LYS A 212 -25.09 1.75 -3.52
N CYS A 213 -24.85 3.04 -3.70
CA CYS A 213 -25.80 3.97 -4.31
C CYS A 213 -25.95 3.67 -5.81
N ILE A 214 -24.83 3.42 -6.49
CA ILE A 214 -24.83 3.03 -7.90
C ILE A 214 -25.46 1.65 -8.09
N LEU A 215 -25.13 0.68 -7.24
CA LEU A 215 -25.79 -0.63 -7.24
C LEU A 215 -27.32 -0.50 -7.10
N GLY A 216 -27.78 0.35 -6.17
CA GLY A 216 -29.18 0.75 -6.01
C GLY A 216 -29.84 1.18 -7.30
N SER A 217 -29.22 2.14 -8.01
CA SER A 217 -29.72 2.67 -9.28
C SER A 217 -29.72 1.62 -10.40
N LEU A 218 -28.80 0.65 -10.39
CA LEU A 218 -28.75 -0.47 -11.34
C LEU A 218 -29.79 -1.57 -11.04
N GLY A 219 -30.64 -1.36 -10.04
CA GLY A 219 -31.69 -2.31 -9.65
C GLY A 219 -31.24 -3.36 -8.64
N PHE A 220 -30.06 -3.20 -8.03
CA PHE A 220 -29.63 -4.01 -6.89
C PHE A 220 -30.15 -3.40 -5.59
N GLY A 221 -31.07 -4.09 -4.92
CA GLY A 221 -31.71 -3.59 -3.69
C GLY A 221 -30.79 -3.63 -2.45
N ASP A 222 -31.39 -3.54 -1.27
CA ASP A 222 -30.63 -3.60 0.00
C ASP A 222 -30.02 -4.99 0.30
N GLU A 223 -30.58 -6.05 -0.28
CA GLU A 223 -30.11 -7.42 -0.13
C GLU A 223 -29.38 -7.89 -1.40
N VAL A 224 -28.10 -7.54 -1.51
CA VAL A 224 -27.22 -8.03 -2.57
C VAL A 224 -26.45 -9.25 -2.08
N ILE A 225 -26.54 -10.35 -2.83
CA ILE A 225 -25.71 -11.54 -2.60
C ILE A 225 -24.45 -11.37 -3.44
N ALA A 226 -23.30 -11.35 -2.76
CA ALA A 226 -21.98 -11.31 -3.39
C ALA A 226 -21.21 -12.58 -3.06
N TYR A 227 -20.57 -13.17 -4.07
CA TYR A 227 -19.71 -14.34 -3.91
C TYR A 227 -18.57 -14.31 -4.91
N LEU A 228 -17.44 -14.92 -4.52
CA LEU A 228 -16.28 -15.11 -5.39
C LEU A 228 -16.43 -16.38 -6.24
N HIS A 229 -15.41 -16.72 -7.03
CA HIS A 229 -15.42 -17.95 -7.82
C HIS A 229 -15.74 -19.21 -7.00
N ASP A 230 -15.28 -19.26 -5.74
CA ASP A 230 -15.80 -20.21 -4.74
C ASP A 230 -16.99 -19.61 -3.98
N GLY A 231 -18.18 -20.20 -4.14
CA GLY A 231 -19.42 -19.77 -3.51
C GLY A 231 -19.42 -19.83 -1.98
N ASN A 232 -18.50 -20.59 -1.37
CA ASN A 232 -18.32 -20.59 0.08
C ASN A 232 -17.70 -19.28 0.61
N CYS A 233 -17.06 -18.49 -0.26
CA CYS A 233 -16.53 -17.18 0.07
C CYS A 233 -17.56 -16.08 -0.20
N SER A 234 -18.75 -16.24 0.41
CA SER A 234 -19.85 -15.27 0.38
C SER A 234 -20.04 -14.51 1.69
N SER A 235 -19.46 -15.01 2.79
CA SER A 235 -19.66 -14.47 4.15
C SER A 235 -18.71 -13.34 4.53
N THR A 236 -17.65 -13.08 3.74
CA THR A 236 -16.63 -12.05 4.03
C THR A 236 -17.05 -10.63 3.60
N VAL A 237 -18.34 -10.40 3.38
CA VAL A 237 -18.87 -9.07 3.03
C VAL A 237 -18.77 -8.16 4.27
N GLN A 238 -17.76 -7.31 4.33
CA GLN A 238 -17.70 -6.27 5.36
C GLN A 238 -18.67 -5.15 4.97
N ARG A 239 -19.84 -5.11 5.62
CA ARG A 239 -20.82 -4.01 5.53
C ARG A 239 -20.39 -2.76 6.31
N GLN A 240 -19.11 -2.65 6.67
CA GLN A 240 -18.65 -1.74 7.73
C GLN A 240 -18.42 -0.30 7.27
N GLU A 241 -18.31 -0.03 5.97
CA GLU A 241 -18.19 1.33 5.45
C GLU A 241 -19.56 1.80 4.92
N ARG A 242 -20.08 2.91 5.48
CA ARG A 242 -21.36 3.50 5.06
C ARG A 242 -21.30 3.73 3.53
N ASN A 243 -22.32 3.26 2.83
CA ASN A 243 -22.50 3.29 1.36
C ASN A 243 -21.51 2.50 0.49
N TRP A 244 -20.62 1.69 1.07
CA TRP A 244 -19.82 0.70 0.31
C TRP A 244 -20.22 -0.72 0.62
N MET A 245 -20.13 -1.59 -0.38
CA MET A 245 -20.16 -3.03 -0.22
C MET A 245 -18.77 -3.59 -0.54
N SER A 246 -18.12 -4.27 0.42
CA SER A 246 -16.78 -4.81 0.20
C SER A 246 -16.71 -6.32 0.41
N VAL A 247 -15.92 -7.00 -0.42
CA VAL A 247 -15.64 -8.45 -0.35
C VAL A 247 -14.14 -8.64 -0.26
N THR A 248 -13.69 -9.47 0.68
CA THR A 248 -12.27 -9.79 0.87
C THR A 248 -11.96 -11.24 0.49
N SER A 249 -10.85 -11.43 -0.22
CA SER A 249 -10.28 -12.74 -0.60
C SER A 249 -8.86 -12.87 -0.03
N PRO A 250 -8.48 -13.99 0.60
CA PRO A 250 -7.07 -14.20 1.00
C PRO A 250 -6.14 -14.14 -0.20
N THR A 251 -4.95 -13.55 -0.07
CA THR A 251 -3.93 -13.50 -1.14
C THR A 251 -3.20 -14.84 -1.26
N GLN A 252 -3.95 -15.92 -1.53
CA GLN A 252 -3.46 -17.29 -1.62
C GLN A 252 -4.04 -17.99 -2.83
N ALA A 253 -3.23 -18.84 -3.49
CA ALA A 253 -3.66 -19.62 -4.64
C ALA A 253 -4.75 -20.62 -4.23
N ARG A 254 -5.79 -20.77 -5.07
CA ARG A 254 -6.97 -21.62 -4.86
C ARG A 254 -7.88 -21.24 -3.69
N ALA A 255 -7.41 -20.45 -2.72
CA ALA A 255 -8.27 -19.89 -1.69
C ALA A 255 -9.36 -19.02 -2.33
N CYS A 256 -10.61 -19.21 -1.92
CA CYS A 256 -11.77 -18.55 -2.52
C CYS A 256 -11.87 -18.63 -4.05
N GLY A 257 -11.28 -19.66 -4.66
CA GLY A 257 -11.23 -19.81 -6.11
C GLY A 257 -10.23 -18.90 -6.83
N ASN A 258 -9.28 -18.29 -6.11
CA ASN A 258 -8.21 -17.48 -6.73
C ASN A 258 -7.37 -18.31 -7.70
N ILE A 259 -7.16 -17.76 -8.89
CA ILE A 259 -6.25 -18.30 -9.91
C ILE A 259 -4.93 -17.55 -9.81
N LEU A 260 -3.84 -18.26 -9.52
CA LEU A 260 -2.49 -17.71 -9.51
C LEU A 260 -1.84 -17.92 -10.89
N GLU A 261 -1.47 -16.82 -11.54
CA GLU A 261 -0.65 -16.79 -12.74
C GLU A 261 0.70 -16.16 -12.43
N ARG A 262 1.78 -16.72 -12.97
CA ARG A 262 3.14 -16.18 -12.78
C ARG A 262 3.67 -15.69 -14.11
N ASN A 263 3.86 -14.38 -14.22
CA ASN A 263 4.76 -13.76 -15.18
C ASN A 263 6.17 -13.87 -14.59
N GLY A 264 7.24 -13.99 -15.38
CA GLY A 264 8.63 -13.99 -14.89
C GLY A 264 8.99 -12.84 -13.93
N THR A 265 8.21 -11.75 -13.87
CA THR A 265 8.41 -10.62 -12.95
C THR A 265 7.32 -10.45 -11.88
N HIS A 266 6.13 -11.04 -12.03
CA HIS A 266 4.98 -10.79 -11.14
C HIS A 266 4.14 -12.06 -10.87
N ALA A 267 3.71 -12.24 -9.63
CA ALA A 267 2.65 -13.15 -9.21
C ALA A 267 1.31 -12.42 -9.33
N ILE A 268 0.46 -12.88 -10.24
CA ILE A 268 -0.83 -12.27 -10.56
C ILE A 268 -1.93 -13.17 -10.00
N TYR A 269 -2.64 -12.69 -8.99
CA TYR A 269 -3.84 -13.35 -8.47
C TYR A 269 -5.07 -12.81 -9.18
N LYS A 270 -5.87 -13.69 -9.78
CA LYS A 270 -7.09 -13.37 -10.52
C LYS A 270 -8.30 -14.02 -9.85
N ASN A 271 -9.42 -13.31 -9.80
CA ASN A 271 -10.71 -13.87 -9.35
C ASN A 271 -11.87 -13.06 -9.97
N THR A 272 -13.08 -13.58 -9.82
CA THR A 272 -14.32 -12.96 -10.30
C THR A 272 -15.28 -12.79 -9.12
N LEU A 273 -15.74 -11.57 -8.93
CA LEU A 273 -16.81 -11.23 -7.99
C LEU A 273 -18.14 -11.26 -8.74
N SER A 274 -19.08 -12.08 -8.27
CA SER A 274 -20.43 -12.22 -8.83
C SER A 274 -21.46 -11.64 -7.88
N LEU A 275 -22.39 -10.85 -8.42
CA LEU A 275 -23.47 -10.18 -7.67
C LEU A 275 -24.84 -10.62 -8.19
N ALA A 276 -25.76 -10.88 -7.26
CA ALA A 276 -27.14 -11.26 -7.56
C ALA A 276 -28.15 -10.58 -6.61
N ASN A 277 -29.34 -10.28 -7.14
CA ASN A 277 -30.44 -9.61 -6.42
C ASN A 277 -31.25 -10.50 -5.49
N ALA A 278 -31.21 -11.82 -5.70
CA ALA A 278 -31.95 -12.78 -4.93
C ALA A 278 -31.30 -14.16 -5.05
N PHE A 279 -31.62 -15.04 -4.10
CA PHE A 279 -31.19 -16.44 -4.12
C PHE A 279 -31.65 -17.17 -5.40
N ILE A 280 -32.81 -16.78 -5.95
CA ILE A 280 -33.32 -17.27 -7.24
C ILE A 280 -33.03 -16.20 -8.30
N ILE A 281 -32.04 -16.47 -9.14
CA ILE A 281 -31.59 -15.58 -10.22
C ILE A 281 -32.56 -15.76 -11.40
N ARG A 282 -33.26 -14.70 -11.81
CA ARG A 282 -34.20 -14.76 -12.94
C ARG A 282 -33.76 -13.97 -14.16
N ASP A 283 -33.02 -12.86 -13.99
CA ASP A 283 -32.80 -11.93 -15.11
C ASP A 283 -31.32 -11.50 -15.30
N THR A 284 -30.53 -11.22 -14.26
CA THR A 284 -29.15 -10.70 -14.43
C THR A 284 -28.17 -11.08 -13.31
N ILE A 285 -26.95 -11.48 -13.68
CA ILE A 285 -25.78 -11.62 -12.78
C ILE A 285 -24.75 -10.60 -13.23
N LEU A 286 -24.24 -9.78 -12.32
CA LEU A 286 -23.12 -8.88 -12.60
C LEU A 286 -21.82 -9.56 -12.18
N ASN A 287 -20.90 -9.74 -13.14
CA ASN A 287 -19.59 -10.35 -12.91
C ASN A 287 -18.49 -9.29 -13.06
N ILE A 288 -17.66 -9.16 -12.05
CA ILE A 288 -16.54 -8.22 -11.99
C ILE A 288 -15.25 -9.03 -11.90
N ASN A 289 -14.47 -9.02 -12.98
CA ASN A 289 -13.16 -9.66 -13.00
C ASN A 289 -12.13 -8.71 -12.42
N PHE A 290 -11.32 -9.18 -11.48
CA PHE A 290 -10.24 -8.40 -10.88
C PHE A 290 -8.94 -9.19 -10.82
N GLN A 291 -7.83 -8.46 -10.80
CA GLN A 291 -6.50 -9.05 -10.65
C GLN A 291 -5.57 -8.15 -9.85
N CYS A 292 -4.79 -8.75 -8.95
CA CYS A 292 -3.72 -8.08 -8.21
C CYS A 292 -2.38 -8.68 -8.64
N ALA A 293 -1.46 -7.82 -9.08
CA ALA A 293 -0.11 -8.21 -9.46
C ALA A 293 0.88 -7.82 -8.35
N TYR A 294 1.54 -8.82 -7.79
CA TYR A 294 2.61 -8.63 -6.80
C TYR A 294 3.95 -8.90 -7.48
N PRO A 295 4.96 -8.05 -7.30
CA PRO A 295 6.30 -8.32 -7.82
C PRO A 295 6.83 -9.62 -7.22
N LEU A 296 7.42 -10.47 -8.05
CA LEU A 296 8.10 -11.68 -7.60
C LEU A 296 9.45 -11.28 -7.00
N ASP A 297 9.43 -10.98 -5.71
CA ASP A 297 10.59 -10.76 -4.85
C ASP A 297 10.84 -12.05 -4.04
N MET A 298 12.10 -12.43 -3.85
CA MET A 298 12.51 -13.54 -3.00
C MET A 298 11.87 -13.46 -1.60
N LYS A 299 11.69 -12.27 -1.03
CA LYS A 299 11.01 -12.03 0.25
C LYS A 299 9.55 -12.50 0.23
N VAL A 300 8.81 -12.17 -0.83
CA VAL A 300 7.41 -12.59 -0.99
C VAL A 300 7.34 -14.10 -1.19
N SER A 301 8.24 -14.66 -1.99
CA SER A 301 8.36 -16.10 -2.20
C SER A 301 8.62 -16.88 -0.91
N LEU A 302 9.42 -16.35 0.01
CA LEU A 302 9.65 -16.96 1.31
C LEU A 302 8.46 -16.83 2.28
N GLN A 303 7.65 -15.78 2.16
CA GLN A 303 6.47 -15.56 3.02
C GLN A 303 5.23 -16.36 2.60
N THR A 304 5.15 -16.75 1.33
CA THR A 304 3.99 -17.47 0.77
C THR A 304 4.03 -18.98 1.00
N VAL A 305 5.19 -19.51 1.41
CA VAL A 305 5.45 -20.93 1.57
C VAL A 305 5.44 -21.34 3.04
N LEU A 306 4.91 -22.53 3.35
CA LEU A 306 4.70 -22.97 4.73
C LEU A 306 6.00 -23.35 5.45
N HIS A 307 6.89 -24.10 4.78
CA HIS A 307 8.13 -24.63 5.39
C HIS A 307 9.33 -24.51 4.45
N PRO A 308 9.81 -23.28 4.14
CA PRO A 308 10.96 -23.09 3.27
C PRO A 308 12.27 -23.53 3.95
N ILE A 309 13.20 -24.09 3.17
CA ILE A 309 14.59 -24.34 3.62
C ILE A 309 15.33 -23.00 3.62
N VAL A 310 15.42 -22.39 4.80
CA VAL A 310 15.97 -21.04 5.00
C VAL A 310 16.90 -20.99 6.21
N SER A 311 17.97 -20.22 6.10
CA SER A 311 18.84 -19.80 7.19
C SER A 311 18.53 -18.35 7.54
N SER A 312 18.51 -17.98 8.82
CA SER A 312 18.37 -16.59 9.26
C SER A 312 19.46 -16.19 10.23
N LEU A 313 20.00 -14.99 10.06
CA LEU A 313 21.01 -14.39 10.93
C LEU A 313 20.57 -12.99 11.32
N ASN A 314 20.67 -12.66 12.61
CA ASN A 314 20.50 -11.31 13.10
C ASN A 314 21.87 -10.67 13.33
N VAL A 315 22.08 -9.49 12.75
CA VAL A 315 23.33 -8.72 12.85
C VAL A 315 23.04 -7.43 13.60
N SER A 316 23.76 -7.19 14.70
CA SER A 316 23.72 -5.90 15.39
C SER A 316 24.93 -5.06 14.98
N MET A 317 24.70 -3.83 14.54
CA MET A 317 25.76 -2.84 14.35
C MET A 317 25.82 -1.93 15.58
N ASP A 318 26.98 -1.86 16.24
CA ASP A 318 27.35 -1.07 17.42
C ASP A 318 26.34 0.01 17.89
N GLY A 319 25.22 -0.46 18.47
CA GLY A 319 24.23 0.35 19.17
C GLY A 319 23.09 1.00 18.35
N ALA A 320 22.98 0.84 17.03
CA ALA A 320 22.03 1.62 16.21
C ALA A 320 20.92 0.84 15.48
N GLY A 321 20.90 -0.50 15.51
CA GLY A 321 19.81 -1.28 14.90
C GLY A 321 20.09 -2.78 14.78
N GLU A 322 19.01 -3.57 14.66
CA GLU A 322 19.07 -5.01 14.39
C GLU A 322 18.68 -5.28 12.93
N PHE A 323 19.58 -5.91 12.19
CA PHE A 323 19.38 -6.32 10.81
C PHE A 323 19.08 -7.82 10.77
N THR A 324 18.08 -8.25 10.00
CA THR A 324 17.81 -9.68 9.79
C THR A 324 18.14 -10.04 8.34
N VAL A 325 19.08 -10.94 8.14
CA VAL A 325 19.43 -11.50 6.83
C VAL A 325 18.91 -12.93 6.74
N ARG A 326 18.31 -13.29 5.60
CA ARG A 326 17.90 -14.67 5.31
C ARG A 326 18.58 -15.19 4.06
N MET A 327 18.89 -16.48 4.02
CA MET A 327 19.41 -17.17 2.85
C MET A 327 18.55 -18.41 2.58
N ALA A 328 18.12 -18.61 1.35
CA ALA A 328 17.25 -19.72 0.95
C ALA A 328 17.69 -20.36 -0.37
N LEU A 329 17.27 -21.61 -0.55
CA LEU A 329 17.48 -22.39 -1.77
C LEU A 329 16.20 -22.39 -2.61
N PHE A 330 16.31 -22.14 -3.91
CA PHE A 330 15.21 -22.03 -4.86
C PHE A 330 15.30 -23.08 -5.97
N GLN A 331 14.14 -23.45 -6.51
CA GLN A 331 13.97 -24.46 -7.55
C GLN A 331 14.11 -23.89 -8.97
N ASP A 332 13.98 -22.57 -9.13
CA ASP A 332 13.96 -21.87 -10.41
C ASP A 332 14.98 -20.73 -10.49
N SER A 333 15.40 -20.40 -11.72
CA SER A 333 16.36 -19.32 -12.00
C SER A 333 15.87 -17.92 -11.68
N ASN A 334 14.57 -17.74 -11.44
CA ASN A 334 14.01 -16.45 -11.04
C ASN A 334 14.02 -16.29 -9.51
N TYR A 335 14.47 -17.30 -8.76
CA TYR A 335 14.53 -17.28 -7.29
C TYR A 335 13.15 -17.08 -6.66
N THR A 336 12.11 -17.72 -7.22
CA THR A 336 10.71 -17.48 -6.82
C THR A 336 10.04 -18.65 -6.12
N SER A 337 10.54 -19.87 -6.26
CA SER A 337 9.97 -21.08 -5.69
C SER A 337 10.99 -21.72 -4.75
N PRO A 338 10.96 -21.41 -3.43
CA PRO A 338 11.90 -21.98 -2.48
C PRO A 338 11.71 -23.51 -2.36
N TYR A 339 12.76 -24.22 -2.01
CA TYR A 339 12.65 -25.62 -1.60
C TYR A 339 11.93 -25.72 -0.25
N GLU A 340 11.12 -26.75 -0.09
CA GLU A 340 10.34 -27.02 1.13
C GLU A 340 10.80 -28.30 1.84
N GLY A 341 10.62 -28.31 3.16
CA GLY A 341 10.88 -29.49 4.00
C GLY A 341 12.22 -29.44 4.73
N ALA A 342 12.74 -30.61 5.12
CA ALA A 342 13.96 -30.72 5.92
C ALA A 342 15.24 -30.94 5.09
N THR A 343 15.11 -31.45 3.86
CA THR A 343 16.23 -31.81 2.99
C THR A 343 15.87 -31.51 1.54
N ALA A 344 16.77 -30.86 0.81
CA ALA A 344 16.61 -30.65 -0.63
C ALA A 344 17.19 -31.84 -1.41
N VAL A 345 16.42 -32.40 -2.36
CA VAL A 345 16.83 -33.57 -3.17
C VAL A 345 16.91 -33.18 -4.64
N LEU A 346 18.11 -33.20 -5.24
CA LEU A 346 18.36 -32.69 -6.60
C LEU A 346 19.07 -33.72 -7.50
N GLY A 347 18.85 -33.66 -8.81
CA GLY A 347 19.69 -34.39 -9.76
C GLY A 347 21.08 -33.74 -9.88
N VAL A 348 22.11 -34.50 -10.23
CA VAL A 348 23.47 -33.95 -10.44
C VAL A 348 23.54 -32.94 -11.59
N GLU A 349 22.64 -33.03 -12.55
CA GLU A 349 22.56 -32.05 -13.65
C GLU A 349 21.75 -30.80 -13.27
N SER A 350 21.07 -30.79 -12.12
CA SER A 350 20.24 -29.67 -11.68
C SER A 350 21.11 -28.51 -11.16
N MET A 351 20.63 -27.28 -11.38
CA MET A 351 21.22 -26.07 -10.81
C MET A 351 20.68 -25.83 -9.40
N LEU A 352 21.57 -25.44 -8.48
CA LEU A 352 21.24 -24.90 -7.18
C LEU A 352 21.12 -23.38 -7.33
N TYR A 353 19.92 -22.82 -7.09
CA TYR A 353 19.69 -21.38 -7.07
C TYR A 353 19.67 -20.90 -5.62
N VAL A 354 20.68 -20.16 -5.18
CA VAL A 354 20.82 -19.68 -3.81
C VAL A 354 20.66 -18.17 -3.78
N GLY A 355 19.76 -17.70 -2.93
CA GLY A 355 19.54 -16.27 -2.76
C GLY A 355 19.58 -15.87 -1.29
N ALA A 356 20.18 -14.72 -1.00
CA ALA A 356 20.16 -14.07 0.29
C ALA A 356 19.47 -12.69 0.22
N ILE A 357 18.71 -12.35 1.26
CA ILE A 357 17.94 -11.09 1.38
C ILE A 357 18.19 -10.43 2.73
N LEU A 358 18.28 -9.11 2.74
CA LEU A 358 18.12 -8.29 3.94
C LEU A 358 16.62 -8.07 4.21
N GLU A 359 16.04 -8.83 5.14
CA GLU A 359 14.60 -8.84 5.44
C GLU A 359 14.16 -7.62 6.25
N ARG A 360 14.98 -7.24 7.25
CA ARG A 360 14.78 -6.11 8.16
C ARG A 360 16.07 -5.31 8.30
N GLY A 361 15.94 -3.99 8.27
CA GLY A 361 17.04 -3.02 8.32
C GLY A 361 16.82 -1.89 7.32
N ASP A 362 17.78 -0.95 7.26
CA ASP A 362 17.78 0.10 6.24
C ASP A 362 18.28 -0.45 4.90
N ILE A 363 17.33 -0.91 4.08
CA ILE A 363 17.59 -1.42 2.72
C ILE A 363 17.95 -0.32 1.71
N SER A 364 17.84 0.96 2.09
CA SER A 364 18.17 2.09 1.21
C SER A 364 19.64 2.49 1.29
N GLN A 365 20.28 2.23 2.42
CA GLN A 365 21.70 2.54 2.66
C GLN A 365 22.60 1.32 2.48
N PHE A 366 22.17 0.14 2.92
CA PHE A 366 23.02 -1.04 2.98
C PHE A 366 22.73 -2.04 1.85
N ASN A 367 23.78 -2.36 1.09
CA ASN A 367 23.77 -3.45 0.13
C ASN A 367 24.26 -4.74 0.77
N LEU A 368 23.61 -5.85 0.45
CA LEU A 368 24.02 -7.18 0.90
C LEU A 368 25.17 -7.68 0.02
N LEU A 369 26.28 -8.08 0.65
CA LEU A 369 27.45 -8.63 -0.03
C LEU A 369 27.81 -10.00 0.55
N LEU A 370 27.84 -11.01 -0.30
CA LEU A 370 28.38 -12.35 0.00
C LEU A 370 29.89 -12.33 -0.17
N ARG A 371 30.64 -12.40 0.95
CA ARG A 371 32.10 -12.40 0.95
C ARG A 371 32.68 -13.77 0.62
N ASN A 372 32.29 -14.79 1.36
CA ASN A 372 32.79 -16.14 1.17
C ASN A 372 31.64 -17.14 1.25
N CYS A 373 31.30 -17.75 0.12
CA CYS A 373 30.35 -18.86 0.05
C CYS A 373 31.08 -20.15 -0.26
N TYR A 374 30.92 -21.15 0.59
CA TYR A 374 31.58 -22.43 0.47
C TYR A 374 30.68 -23.57 0.90
N ALA A 375 30.96 -24.76 0.39
CA ALA A 375 30.29 -25.97 0.77
C ALA A 375 31.18 -26.88 1.61
N THR A 376 30.55 -27.67 2.46
CA THR A 376 31.19 -28.69 3.30
C THR A 376 30.38 -30.00 3.24
N PRO A 377 31.03 -31.15 3.48
CA PRO A 377 30.33 -32.45 3.53
C PRO A 377 29.55 -32.65 4.83
N THR A 378 29.81 -31.84 5.86
CA THR A 378 29.15 -31.90 7.17
C THR A 378 28.49 -30.57 7.50
N LYS A 379 27.57 -30.57 8.47
CA LYS A 379 26.91 -29.33 8.94
C LYS A 379 27.89 -28.34 9.59
N ASP A 380 29.11 -28.77 9.92
CA ASP A 380 30.11 -27.93 10.57
C ASP A 380 30.73 -26.95 9.57
N LYS A 381 30.43 -25.65 9.73
CA LYS A 381 31.00 -24.56 8.92
C LYS A 381 32.53 -24.48 9.00
N THR A 382 33.14 -25.05 10.05
CA THR A 382 34.60 -25.05 10.24
C THR A 382 35.31 -26.25 9.62
N ASP A 383 34.57 -27.20 9.02
CA ASP A 383 35.11 -28.43 8.40
C ASP A 383 36.34 -28.15 7.51
N PRO A 384 37.45 -28.90 7.64
CA PRO A 384 38.65 -28.67 6.84
C PRO A 384 38.41 -28.85 5.33
N VAL A 385 37.41 -29.64 4.93
CA VAL A 385 37.03 -29.83 3.53
C VAL A 385 36.05 -28.73 3.12
N LYS A 386 36.58 -27.69 2.47
CA LYS A 386 35.79 -26.57 1.94
C LYS A 386 35.88 -26.47 0.43
N TYR A 387 34.74 -26.45 -0.25
CA TYR A 387 34.64 -26.08 -1.65
C TYR A 387 34.14 -24.64 -1.79
N PHE A 388 35.01 -23.70 -2.15
CA PHE A 388 34.63 -22.30 -2.31
C PHE A 388 33.92 -22.06 -3.65
N ILE A 389 32.68 -21.58 -3.57
CA ILE A 389 31.85 -21.15 -4.70
C ILE A 389 32.09 -19.65 -4.96
N ILE A 390 32.04 -18.85 -3.90
CA ILE A 390 32.42 -17.43 -3.89
C ILE A 390 33.56 -17.27 -2.89
N LYS A 391 34.64 -16.63 -3.33
CA LYS A 391 35.82 -16.33 -2.52
C LYS A 391 36.19 -14.86 -2.67
N ASN A 392 36.32 -14.15 -1.55
CA ASN A 392 36.59 -12.72 -1.52
C ASN A 392 35.63 -11.94 -2.45
N SER A 393 34.34 -12.20 -2.30
CA SER A 393 33.21 -11.63 -3.06
C SER A 393 33.18 -11.95 -4.56
N CYS A 394 34.07 -12.80 -5.06
CA CYS A 394 34.17 -13.17 -6.47
C CYS A 394 33.89 -14.66 -6.71
N PRO A 395 33.25 -15.02 -7.84
CA PRO A 395 33.00 -16.42 -8.17
C PRO A 395 34.30 -17.18 -8.44
N ASN A 396 34.32 -18.47 -8.08
CA ASN A 396 35.44 -19.35 -8.37
C ASN A 396 35.53 -19.67 -9.87
N GLN A 397 36.47 -19.02 -10.56
CA GLN A 397 36.64 -19.16 -12.02
C GLN A 397 37.09 -20.54 -12.51
N ARG A 398 37.41 -21.49 -11.62
CA ARG A 398 37.75 -22.86 -12.02
C ARG A 398 36.52 -23.70 -12.36
N ASP A 399 35.34 -23.26 -11.92
CA ASP A 399 34.08 -23.94 -12.15
C ASP A 399 33.20 -23.03 -13.02
N SER A 400 32.97 -23.46 -14.26
CA SER A 400 32.18 -22.72 -15.24
C SER A 400 30.67 -22.79 -14.99
N THR A 401 30.23 -23.61 -14.03
CA THR A 401 28.81 -23.74 -13.68
C THR A 401 28.35 -22.66 -12.70
N ILE A 402 29.29 -21.93 -12.09
CA ILE A 402 28.98 -20.86 -11.14
C ILE A 402 28.59 -19.60 -11.89
N SER A 403 27.39 -19.09 -11.60
CA SER A 403 26.88 -17.79 -12.05
C SER A 403 26.53 -16.96 -10.83
N VAL A 404 26.91 -15.67 -10.85
CA VAL A 404 26.53 -14.70 -9.81
C VAL A 404 25.72 -13.63 -10.51
N GLU A 405 24.40 -13.64 -10.32
CA GLU A 405 23.50 -12.70 -10.95
C GLU A 405 23.59 -11.32 -10.28
N GLU A 406 23.71 -11.29 -8.97
CA GLU A 406 23.81 -10.04 -8.19
C GLU A 406 24.57 -10.27 -6.88
N ASN A 407 25.51 -9.36 -6.55
CA ASN A 407 26.24 -9.39 -5.27
C ASN A 407 26.75 -7.97 -4.94
N GLY A 408 26.31 -7.39 -3.82
CA GLY A 408 26.72 -6.03 -3.40
C GLY A 408 26.06 -4.88 -4.16
N VAL A 409 24.96 -5.14 -4.88
CA VAL A 409 24.26 -4.13 -5.72
C VAL A 409 22.96 -3.64 -5.08
N SER A 410 22.23 -4.50 -4.37
CA SER A 410 21.00 -4.16 -3.64
C SER A 410 20.95 -4.85 -2.26
N SER A 411 19.78 -4.84 -1.61
CA SER A 411 19.49 -5.63 -0.41
C SER A 411 19.46 -7.15 -0.65
N GLU A 412 19.68 -7.59 -1.90
CA GLU A 412 19.69 -8.99 -2.30
C GLU A 412 21.04 -9.44 -2.88
N SER A 413 21.31 -10.74 -2.78
CA SER A 413 22.44 -11.37 -3.47
C SER A 413 22.04 -12.75 -3.96
N ARG A 414 22.36 -13.06 -5.22
CA ARG A 414 21.88 -14.24 -5.93
C ARG A 414 23.04 -14.88 -6.68
N PHE A 415 23.19 -16.18 -6.49
CA PHE A 415 24.13 -16.98 -7.26
C PHE A 415 23.56 -18.38 -7.52
N SER A 416 24.03 -18.98 -8.59
CA SER A 416 23.70 -20.35 -8.96
C SER A 416 24.95 -21.18 -9.24
N VAL A 417 24.86 -22.48 -8.96
CA VAL A 417 25.94 -23.45 -9.20
C VAL A 417 25.34 -24.80 -9.51
N GLN A 418 25.97 -25.61 -10.37
CA GLN A 418 25.47 -26.96 -10.64
C GLN A 418 25.62 -27.85 -9.40
N MET A 419 24.65 -28.72 -9.15
CA MET A 419 24.67 -29.66 -8.02
C MET A 419 25.92 -30.56 -8.06
N PHE A 420 26.59 -30.71 -6.92
CA PHE A 420 27.79 -31.55 -6.77
C PHE A 420 27.74 -32.38 -5.48
N MET A 421 28.69 -33.30 -5.32
CA MET A 421 28.90 -34.05 -4.07
C MET A 421 30.41 -34.16 -3.78
N PHE A 422 30.76 -34.35 -2.51
CA PHE A 422 32.15 -34.56 -2.11
C PHE A 422 32.59 -36.00 -2.37
N ALA A 423 33.81 -36.17 -2.89
CA ALA A 423 34.41 -37.49 -3.04
C ALA A 423 34.69 -38.09 -1.65
N GLY A 424 34.43 -39.39 -1.47
CA GLY A 424 34.72 -40.10 -0.22
C GLY A 424 33.50 -40.55 0.59
N ASN A 425 32.43 -40.99 -0.08
CA ASN A 425 31.21 -41.52 0.56
C ASN A 425 30.42 -40.47 1.36
N TYR A 426 30.38 -39.24 0.85
CA TYR A 426 29.55 -38.16 1.38
C TYR A 426 28.29 -38.01 0.52
N ASP A 427 27.12 -38.23 1.13
CA ASP A 427 25.82 -38.12 0.43
C ASP A 427 25.17 -36.74 0.61
N LEU A 428 25.68 -35.95 1.57
CA LEU A 428 25.11 -34.66 1.95
C LEU A 428 26.07 -33.51 1.63
N VAL A 429 25.50 -32.37 1.28
CA VAL A 429 26.18 -31.09 1.09
C VAL A 429 25.50 -30.04 1.95
N PHE A 430 26.31 -29.23 2.63
CA PHE A 430 25.89 -28.05 3.36
C PHE A 430 26.56 -26.82 2.72
N LEU A 431 25.82 -25.71 2.65
CA LEU A 431 26.28 -24.44 2.11
C LEU A 431 26.43 -23.42 3.23
N HIS A 432 27.52 -22.67 3.19
CA HIS A 432 27.87 -21.67 4.19
C HIS A 432 28.24 -20.38 3.47
N CYS A 433 27.61 -19.27 3.82
CA CYS A 433 27.91 -17.96 3.23
C CYS A 433 28.16 -16.91 4.30
N GLU A 434 29.36 -16.36 4.30
CA GLU A 434 29.72 -15.17 5.07
C GLU A 434 29.14 -13.92 4.41
N ILE A 435 28.33 -13.18 5.17
CA ILE A 435 27.67 -11.96 4.73
C ILE A 435 28.37 -10.71 5.26
N HIS A 436 28.22 -9.62 4.52
CA HIS A 436 28.64 -8.29 4.92
C HIS A 436 27.59 -7.28 4.46
N LEU A 437 27.19 -6.39 5.37
CA LEU A 437 26.33 -5.26 5.05
C LEU A 437 27.23 -4.10 4.65
N CYS A 438 27.26 -3.79 3.35
CA CYS A 438 28.10 -2.75 2.79
C CYS A 438 27.34 -1.42 2.74
N ASP A 439 27.91 -0.36 3.31
CA ASP A 439 27.33 0.98 3.24
C ASP A 439 27.60 1.62 1.86
N SER A 440 26.55 1.70 1.04
CA SER A 440 26.66 2.19 -0.34
C SER A 440 27.06 3.67 -0.45
N LEU A 441 26.94 4.45 0.63
CA LEU A 441 27.32 5.87 0.65
C LEU A 441 28.81 6.06 0.94
N ASN A 442 29.42 5.14 1.67
CA ASN A 442 30.78 5.28 2.20
C ASN A 442 31.77 4.27 1.59
N GLU A 443 31.28 3.18 1.01
CA GLU A 443 32.09 2.06 0.55
C GLU A 443 31.74 1.67 -0.90
N GLN A 444 32.71 1.06 -1.60
CA GLN A 444 32.46 0.47 -2.91
C GLN A 444 31.97 -0.98 -2.74
N CYS A 445 30.66 -1.18 -2.81
CA CYS A 445 30.05 -2.48 -2.52
C CYS A 445 30.21 -3.53 -3.62
N GLN A 446 30.15 -3.13 -4.90
CA GLN A 446 30.24 -4.09 -5.99
C GLN A 446 31.70 -4.56 -6.19
N PRO A 447 31.98 -5.87 -6.14
CA PRO A 447 33.34 -6.38 -6.18
C PRO A 447 33.94 -6.32 -7.59
N SER A 448 35.24 -6.01 -7.67
CA SER A 448 36.02 -6.04 -8.92
C SER A 448 36.89 -7.30 -9.00
N CYS A 449 36.45 -8.26 -9.80
CA CYS A 449 37.06 -9.60 -9.88
C CYS A 449 38.24 -9.66 -10.85
N SER A 450 39.32 -8.95 -10.52
CA SER A 450 40.60 -9.02 -11.25
C SER A 450 41.40 -10.28 -10.93
N ARG A 451 42.32 -10.69 -11.83
CA ARG A 451 43.17 -11.89 -11.66
C ARG A 451 44.02 -11.87 -10.39
N SER A 452 44.44 -10.70 -9.91
CA SER A 452 45.19 -10.54 -8.65
C SER A 452 44.29 -10.74 -7.43
N HIS A 453 43.07 -10.22 -7.46
CA HIS A 453 42.09 -10.37 -6.38
C HIS A 453 41.75 -11.85 -6.12
N LEU A 454 41.59 -12.64 -7.19
CA LEU A 454 41.30 -14.07 -7.13
C LEU A 454 42.44 -14.92 -6.53
N ARG A 455 43.68 -14.44 -6.57
CA ARG A 455 44.85 -15.13 -6.00
C ARG A 455 45.11 -14.78 -4.54
N SER A 456 44.41 -13.79 -4.00
CA SER A 456 44.59 -13.37 -2.62
C SER A 456 44.17 -14.48 -1.66
N GLU A 457 44.86 -14.58 -0.52
CA GLU A 457 44.45 -15.48 0.55
C GLU A 457 43.05 -15.09 1.07
N VAL A 458 42.34 -16.08 1.61
CA VAL A 458 41.03 -15.83 2.23
C VAL A 458 41.29 -15.08 3.51
N VAL A 459 40.72 -13.87 3.65
CA VAL A 459 40.71 -13.16 4.94
C VAL A 459 39.95 -14.03 5.94
N ALA A 460 40.39 -14.07 7.20
CA ALA A 460 39.77 -14.91 8.23
C ALA A 460 38.24 -14.76 8.23
N ILE A 461 37.54 -15.87 8.00
CA ILE A 461 36.06 -15.93 7.94
C ILE A 461 35.54 -15.72 9.35
N ASN A 462 34.62 -14.76 9.53
CA ASN A 462 33.96 -14.55 10.81
C ASN A 462 32.76 -15.51 10.97
N PRO A 463 32.82 -16.54 11.84
CA PRO A 463 31.76 -17.53 11.95
C PRO A 463 30.41 -16.96 12.42
N ALA A 464 30.43 -15.80 13.09
CA ALA A 464 29.23 -15.10 13.55
C ALA A 464 28.46 -14.41 12.41
N GLN A 465 29.09 -14.26 11.23
CA GLN A 465 28.48 -13.66 10.05
C GLN A 465 28.18 -14.69 8.96
N VAL A 466 28.11 -15.99 9.31
CA VAL A 466 27.88 -17.07 8.34
C VAL A 466 26.45 -17.59 8.44
N LEU A 467 25.73 -17.55 7.32
CA LEU A 467 24.46 -18.23 7.09
C LEU A 467 24.71 -19.68 6.65
N ASP A 468 23.88 -20.63 7.10
CA ASP A 468 24.08 -22.07 6.89
C ASP A 468 22.83 -22.70 6.25
N LEU A 469 22.94 -23.26 5.04
CA LEU A 469 21.87 -23.94 4.31
C LEU A 469 22.17 -25.44 4.13
N GLY A 470 21.13 -26.28 4.23
CA GLY A 470 21.22 -27.72 4.02
C GLY A 470 20.55 -28.52 5.14
N PRO A 471 20.51 -29.86 5.04
CA PRO A 471 21.24 -30.67 4.07
C PRO A 471 20.66 -30.67 2.65
N ILE A 472 21.55 -30.81 1.65
CA ILE A 472 21.24 -31.01 0.24
C ILE A 472 21.78 -32.38 -0.17
N THR A 473 20.96 -33.21 -0.81
CA THR A 473 21.32 -34.57 -1.25
C THR A 473 20.97 -34.79 -2.71
N ARG A 474 21.63 -35.76 -3.33
CA ARG A 474 21.33 -36.18 -4.69
C ARG A 474 20.08 -37.06 -4.73
N LYS A 475 19.27 -36.94 -5.79
CA LYS A 475 18.25 -37.93 -6.18
C LYS A 475 18.96 -39.14 -6.78
N ASP A 476 18.81 -40.32 -6.18
CA ASP A 476 19.48 -41.54 -6.64
C ASP A 476 19.31 -41.74 -8.16
N ALA A 477 20.43 -41.80 -8.87
CA ALA A 477 20.49 -42.28 -10.24
C ALA A 477 20.52 -43.82 -10.21
N PRO A 478 19.94 -44.52 -11.20
CA PRO A 478 20.11 -45.96 -11.33
C PRO A 478 21.61 -46.26 -11.34
N SER A 479 22.09 -47.06 -10.39
CA SER A 479 23.49 -47.45 -10.33
C SER A 479 23.88 -48.10 -11.66
N LEU A 480 24.85 -47.52 -12.38
CA LEU A 480 25.62 -48.29 -13.36
C LEU A 480 26.22 -49.46 -12.59
N GLY A 481 25.80 -50.66 -12.97
CA GLY A 481 26.04 -51.88 -12.21
C GLY A 481 27.48 -51.99 -11.71
N VAL A 482 27.60 -52.28 -10.42
CA VAL A 482 28.88 -52.68 -9.82
C VAL A 482 29.38 -53.89 -10.59
N MET A 483 30.38 -53.72 -11.45
CA MET A 483 31.18 -54.85 -11.90
C MET A 483 31.99 -55.31 -10.70
N ASN A 484 31.46 -56.31 -9.99
CA ASN A 484 32.24 -57.12 -9.09
C ASN A 484 33.27 -57.91 -9.93
N GLY A 485 34.41 -57.28 -10.19
CA GLY A 485 35.60 -57.95 -10.70
C GLY A 485 36.27 -58.73 -9.58
N THR A 486 35.65 -59.83 -9.12
CA THR A 486 36.39 -60.88 -8.41
C THR A 486 37.26 -61.59 -9.44
N PRO A 487 38.60 -61.62 -9.32
CA PRO A 487 39.41 -62.49 -10.14
C PRO A 487 39.09 -63.94 -9.75
N SER A 488 38.35 -64.62 -10.61
CA SER A 488 38.12 -66.05 -10.52
C SER A 488 39.46 -66.78 -10.68
N ILE A 489 40.07 -67.17 -9.56
CA ILE A 489 41.06 -68.25 -9.50
C ILE A 489 40.29 -69.52 -9.12
N ALA A 490 39.52 -70.06 -10.06
CA ALA A 490 39.05 -71.44 -10.01
C ALA A 490 38.51 -71.83 -11.39
N GLY A 491 39.26 -72.65 -12.13
CA GLY A 491 38.72 -73.35 -13.30
C GLY A 491 39.57 -73.32 -14.56
N PHE A 492 40.89 -73.53 -14.47
CA PHE A 492 41.67 -74.03 -15.62
C PHE A 492 42.67 -75.07 -15.13
N LEU A 493 42.18 -76.28 -14.85
CA LEU A 493 43.00 -77.49 -14.81
C LEU A 493 42.15 -78.69 -15.23
N VAL A 494 41.77 -78.79 -16.51
CA VAL A 494 41.76 -80.06 -17.25
C VAL A 494 41.82 -79.73 -18.75
N ALA A 495 42.99 -79.84 -19.38
CA ALA A 495 43.16 -80.63 -20.60
C ALA A 495 44.57 -80.47 -21.22
N TRP A 496 45.38 -81.52 -21.01
CA TRP A 496 46.48 -82.03 -21.85
C TRP A 496 47.84 -81.30 -21.75
N PRO A 497 49.00 -82.00 -21.87
CA PRO A 497 49.20 -83.38 -22.34
C PRO A 497 50.00 -84.29 -21.38
N MET A 498 49.62 -85.58 -21.33
CA MET A 498 50.51 -86.65 -20.90
C MET A 498 51.55 -86.91 -22.00
N LEU A 499 52.82 -86.63 -21.71
CA LEU A 499 53.96 -87.09 -22.48
C LEU A 499 55.03 -87.53 -21.48
N LEU A 500 55.47 -88.79 -21.64
CA LEU A 500 56.55 -89.53 -20.93
C LEU A 500 56.12 -90.56 -19.87
N LEU A 501 55.79 -91.77 -20.38
CA LEU A 501 56.28 -93.12 -20.05
C LEU A 501 56.90 -93.39 -18.65
N PRO A 502 56.68 -94.59 -18.04
CA PRO A 502 57.18 -95.82 -18.66
C PRO A 502 56.33 -97.12 -18.51
N VAL A 503 56.32 -97.90 -19.60
CA VAL A 503 56.76 -99.31 -19.65
C VAL A 503 55.86 -100.44 -19.06
N LEU A 504 55.79 -101.52 -19.88
CA LEU A 504 55.36 -102.91 -19.63
C LEU A 504 53.84 -103.13 -19.45
N LEU A 505 53.21 -104.18 -19.98
CA LEU A 505 53.40 -105.08 -21.12
C LEU A 505 52.16 -106.00 -21.07
N ALA A 506 51.84 -106.58 -22.23
CA ALA A 506 51.20 -107.88 -22.39
C ALA A 506 49.68 -108.04 -22.20
N GLY A 507 49.07 -108.68 -23.20
CA GLY A 507 47.89 -109.53 -23.06
C GLY A 507 46.70 -109.07 -23.90
N LEU A 508 46.70 -109.23 -25.23
CA LEU A 508 46.07 -110.39 -25.89
C LEU A 508 44.64 -110.64 -25.41
N PHE A 509 43.62 -110.19 -26.15
CA PHE A 509 42.87 -110.95 -27.15
C PHE A 509 41.81 -110.07 -27.82
#